data_AF-A0A1C7ED64-F1
#
_entry.id   AF-A0A1C7ED64-F1
#
_cell.length_a   1.000
_cell.length_b   1.000
_cell.length_c   1.000
_cell.angle_alpha   90.00
_cell.angle_beta   90.00
_cell.angle_gamma   90.00
#
_symmetry.space_group_name_H-M   'P 1'
#
loop_
_entity.id
_entity.type
_entity.pdbx_description
1 polymer ?
#
loop_
_entity_poly.entity_id
_entity_poly.type
_entity_poly.pdbx_seq_one_letter_code
_entity_poly.pdbx_strand_id
1 'polypeptide(L)' 'MNRQEIEYAIAELKSDYVRQQGDIEKLETTGHHKMVDKAEERLEKMEQRLAELNKKLAEL' A
#
# COMPACT_ATOMS: atom_id res chain seq x y z
N MET A 1 -18.38 -5.15 5.80
CA MET A 1 -18.07 -3.73 5.61
C MET A 1 -19.13 -3.15 4.70
N ASN A 2 -19.63 -1.96 5.00
CA ASN A 2 -20.46 -1.20 4.09
C ASN A 2 -19.58 -0.45 3.07
N ARG A 3 -20.20 0.12 2.03
CA ARG A 3 -19.50 0.85 0.97
C ARG A 3 -18.54 1.93 1.50
N GLN A 4 -19.00 2.75 2.45
CA GLN A 4 -18.22 3.85 3.01
C GLN A 4 -16.99 3.35 3.79
N GLU A 5 -17.12 2.27 4.56
CA GLU A 5 -16.01 1.67 5.28
C GLU A 5 -14.93 1.14 4.31
N ILE A 6 -15.33 0.57 3.18
CA ILE A 6 -14.37 0.07 2.17
C ILE A 6 -13.69 1.22 1.45
N GLU A 7 -14.44 2.25 1.04
CA GLU A 7 -13.89 3.45 0.41
C GLU A 7 -12.90 4.18 1.34
N TYR A 8 -13.21 4.26 2.64
CA TYR A 8 -12.31 4.79 3.66
C TYR A 8 -11.03 3.96 3.79
N ALA A 9 -11.15 2.64 3.91
CA ALA A 9 -9.99 1.75 4.00
C ALA A 9 -9.09 1.82 2.75
N ILE A 10 -9.70 1.96 1.56
CA ILE A 10 -8.96 2.18 0.30
C ILE A 10 -8.20 3.52 0.34
N ALA A 11 -8.84 4.59 0.80
CA ALA A 11 -8.21 5.91 0.87
C ALA A 11 -7.04 5.93 1.87
N GLU A 12 -7.22 5.32 3.04
CA GLU A 12 -6.17 5.18 4.05
C GLU A 12 -4.99 4.36 3.49
N LEU A 13 -5.27 3.19 2.90
CA LEU A 13 -4.23 2.33 2.33
C LEU A 13 -3.44 3.02 1.21
N LYS A 14 -4.11 3.83 0.36
CA LYS A 14 -3.42 4.63 -0.67
C LYS A 14 -2.51 5.69 -0.06
N SER A 15 -2.92 6.33 1.03
CA SER A 15 -2.10 7.31 1.74
C SER A 15 -0.82 6.65 2.29
N ASP A 16 -0.95 5.48 2.91
CA ASP A 16 0.19 4.73 3.45
C ASP A 16 1.09 4.18 2.33
N TYR A 17 0.51 3.77 1.20
CA TYR A 17 1.27 3.36 0.02
C TYR A 17 2.20 4.48 -0.48
N VAL A 18 1.69 5.71 -0.60
CA VAL A 18 2.51 6.88 -1.01
C VAL A 18 3.63 7.16 -0.01
N ARG A 19 3.37 7.04 1.30
CA ARG A 19 4.41 7.19 2.32
C ARG A 19 5.49 6.12 2.19
N GLN A 20 5.08 4.87 2.01
CA GLN A 20 5.98 3.73 1.87
C GLN A 20 6.86 3.86 0.62
N GLN A 21 6.34 4.39 -0.49
CA GLN A 21 7.15 4.71 -1.68
C GLN A 21 8.22 5.77 -1.38
N GLY A 22 7.85 6.86 -0.69
CA GLY A 22 8.82 7.89 -0.29
C GLY A 22 9.89 7.37 0.68
N ASP A 23 9.56 6.40 1.53
CA ASP A 23 10.53 5.75 2.39
C ASP A 23 11.48 4.83 1.62
N ILE A 24 11.02 4.18 0.54
CA ILE A 24 11.87 3.40 -0.36
C ILE A 24 12.88 4.30 -1.07
N GLU A 25 12.43 5.41 -1.65
CA GLU A 25 13.33 6.39 -2.30
C GLU A 25 14.43 6.87 -1.34
N LYS A 26 14.09 7.11 -0.07
CA LYS A 26 15.07 7.45 0.98
C LYS A 26 16.03 6.29 1.27
N LEU A 27 15.55 5.06 1.33
CA LEU A 27 16.39 3.89 1.60
C LEU A 27 17.35 3.61 0.43
N GLU A 28 16.91 3.82 -0.81
CA GLU A 28 17.74 3.72 -2.00
C GLU A 28 18.85 4.78 -1.99
N THR A 29 18.50 6.04 -1.74
CA THR A 29 19.48 7.15 -1.70
C THR A 29 20.50 7.03 -0.57
N THR A 30 20.16 6.37 0.53
CA THR A 30 21.06 6.12 1.68
C THR A 30 21.85 4.81 1.56
N GLY A 31 21.64 4.03 0.50
CA GLY A 31 22.40 2.82 0.20
C GLY A 31 21.97 1.57 0.97
N HIS A 32 20.80 1.60 1.61
CA HIS A 32 20.27 0.50 2.43
C HIS A 32 19.48 -0.54 1.61
N HIS A 33 20.12 -1.11 0.58
CA HIS A 33 19.48 -2.01 -0.41
C HIS A 33 18.68 -3.17 0.21
N LYS A 34 19.19 -3.84 1.26
CA LYS A 34 18.44 -4.91 1.95
C LYS A 34 17.14 -4.44 2.63
N MET A 35 17.05 -3.15 2.96
CA MET A 35 15.83 -2.56 3.52
C MET A 35 14.87 -2.12 2.42
N VAL A 36 15.37 -1.85 1.22
CA VAL A 36 14.58 -1.60 0.00
C VAL A 36 13.79 -2.86 -0.37
N ASP A 37 14.44 -4.02 -0.49
CA ASP A 37 13.74 -5.28 -0.83
C ASP A 37 12.56 -5.56 0.12
N LYS A 38 12.78 -5.39 1.43
CA LYS A 38 11.73 -5.57 2.44
C LYS A 38 10.63 -4.52 2.36
N ALA A 39 10.98 -3.32 1.90
CA ALA A 39 10.05 -2.23 1.74
C ALA A 39 9.20 -2.40 0.47
N GLU A 40 9.77 -2.95 -0.60
CA GLU A 40 9.06 -3.36 -1.81
C GLU A 40 8.10 -4.53 -1.53
N GLU A 41 8.51 -5.53 -0.75
CA GLU A 41 7.61 -6.62 -0.33
C GLU A 41 6.38 -6.09 0.44
N ARG A 42 6.56 -5.00 1.22
CA ARG A 42 5.45 -4.31 1.88
C ARG A 42 4.54 -3.60 0.88
N LEU A 43 5.10 -2.93 -0.14
CA LEU A 43 4.30 -2.33 -1.21
C LEU A 43 3.46 -3.38 -1.94
N GLU A 44 4.05 -4.52 -2.30
CA GLU A 44 3.33 -5.59 -3.00
C GLU A 44 2.13 -6.09 -2.18
N LYS A 45 2.31 -6.27 -0.87
CA LYS A 45 1.21 -6.65 0.05
C LYS A 45 0.13 -5.57 0.12
N MET A 46 0.50 -4.29 0.09
CA MET A 46 -0.46 -3.20 0.03
C MET A 46 -1.26 -3.23 -1.28
N GLU A 47 -0.63 -3.51 -2.42
CA GLU A 47 -1.31 -3.62 -3.71
C GLU A 47 -2.30 -4.78 -3.76
N GLN A 48 -1.90 -5.95 -3.25
CA GLN A 48 -2.79 -7.10 -3.12
C GLN A 48 -4.00 -6.75 -2.26
N ARG A 49 -3.78 -6.07 -1.13
CA ARG A 49 -4.87 -5.63 -0.25
C ARG A 49 -5.78 -4.59 -0.90
N LEU A 50 -5.22 -3.66 -1.67
CA LEU A 50 -5.98 -2.67 -2.41
C LEU A 50 -6.86 -3.34 -3.47
N ALA A 51 -6.34 -4.34 -4.17
CA ALA A 51 -7.09 -5.13 -5.15
C ALA A 51 -8.25 -5.90 -4.48
N GLU A 52 -8.03 -6.50 -3.32
CA GLU A 52 -9.10 -7.15 -2.53
C GLU A 52 -10.21 -6.18 -2.14
N LEU A 53 -9.86 -5.00 -1.63
CA LEU A 53 -10.84 -4.00 -1.21
C LEU A 53 -11.65 -3.47 -2.41
N ASN A 54 -11.01 -3.22 -3.55
CA ASN A 54 -11.70 -2.82 -4.77
C ASN A 54 -12.65 -3.90 -5.29
N LYS A 55 -12.26 -5.19 -5.21
CA LYS A 55 -13.16 -6.31 -5.56
C LYS A 55 -14.38 -6.32 -4.66
N LYS A 56 -14.19 -6.25 -3.34
CA LYS A 56 -15.28 -6.19 -2.36
C LYS A 56 -16.19 -4.98 -2.57
N LEU A 57 -15.64 -3.84 -2.97
CA LEU A 57 -16.42 -2.64 -3.29
C LEU A 57 -17.28 -2.83 -4.55
N ALA A 58 -16.76 -3.53 -5.55
CA ALA A 58 -17.49 -3.82 -6.79
C ALA A 58 -18.57 -4.91 -6.62
N GLU A 59 -18.42 -5.78 -5.62
CA GLU A 59 -19.37 -6.86 -5.28
C GLU A 59 -20.51 -6.41 -4.35
N LEU A 60 -20.46 -5.17 -3.83
CA LEU A 60 -21.50 -4.55 -2.98
C LEU A 60 -22.61 -3.89 -3.79
#